data_AF-A0A2V5XAK5-F1
#
_entry.id   AF-A0A2V5XAK5-F1
#
_cell.length_a   1.000
_cell.length_b   1.000
_cell.length_c   1.000
_cell.angle_alpha   90.00
_cell.angle_beta   90.00
_cell.angle_gamma   90.00
#
_symmetry.space_group_name_H-M   'P 1'
#
loop_
_entity.id
_entity.type
_entity.pdbx_description
1 polymer ?
#
loop_
_entity_poly.entity_id
_entity_poly.type
_entity_poly.pdbx_seq_one_letter_code
_entity_poly.pdbx_strand_id
1 'polypeptide(L)'
;MLAAALCWSVGVRAADKKIVLIAGHPSHGPGEHEFNAGVQLLHQCLQNVPGITSTFYLDGWPKDPHAFDGAHSLLFFMDGGAGHPIIQDDHLKIIGDLMKKGVGLACVHYAVEVPKDKG
;
A
#
# COMPACT_ATOMS: atom_id res chain seq x y z
N MET A 1 31.81 39.81 -27.17
CA MET A 1 31.25 38.45 -27.27
C MET A 1 30.51 38.16 -25.98
N LEU A 2 29.16 38.17 -26.00
CA LEU A 2 28.35 37.77 -24.84
C LEU A 2 28.17 36.24 -24.88
N ALA A 3 28.68 35.54 -23.86
CA ALA A 3 28.38 34.13 -23.66
C ALA A 3 27.12 34.02 -22.80
N ALA A 4 26.00 33.60 -23.40
CA ALA A 4 24.80 33.25 -22.66
C ALA A 4 24.96 31.83 -22.09
N ALA A 5 25.03 31.71 -20.76
CA ALA A 5 25.00 30.42 -20.09
C ALA A 5 23.55 29.89 -20.07
N LEU A 6 23.26 28.88 -20.88
CA LEU A 6 22.03 28.10 -20.77
C LEU A 6 22.12 27.20 -19.52
N CYS A 7 21.46 27.59 -18.44
CA CYS A 7 21.15 26.66 -17.35
C CYS A 7 20.03 25.73 -17.79
N TRP A 8 20.38 24.52 -18.24
CA TRP A 8 19.40 23.45 -18.40
C TRP A 8 18.95 23.00 -17.01
N SER A 9 17.69 23.26 -16.67
CA SER A 9 17.03 22.62 -15.54
C SER A 9 16.84 21.14 -15.87
N VAL A 10 17.74 20.30 -15.36
CA VAL A 10 17.50 18.85 -15.30
C VAL A 10 16.35 18.65 -14.33
N GLY A 11 15.16 18.37 -14.85
CA GLY A 11 14.01 18.01 -14.02
C GLY A 11 14.36 16.76 -13.24
N VAL A 12 14.59 16.89 -11.93
CA VAL A 12 14.70 15.74 -11.04
C VAL A 12 13.33 15.07 -11.00
N ARG A 13 13.17 13.96 -11.73
CA ARG A 13 12.06 13.04 -11.48
C ARG A 13 12.41 12.20 -10.26
N ALA A 14 11.50 12.14 -9.30
CA ALA A 14 11.60 11.17 -8.21
C ALA A 14 11.68 9.75 -8.80
N ALA A 15 12.51 8.90 -8.20
CA ALA A 15 12.62 7.51 -8.62
C ALA A 15 11.25 6.81 -8.52
N ASP A 16 10.99 5.90 -9.46
CA ASP A 16 9.74 5.16 -9.52
C ASP A 16 9.42 4.48 -8.18
N LYS A 17 8.15 4.55 -7.76
CA LYS A 17 7.68 4.00 -6.49
C LYS A 17 6.70 2.86 -6.72
N LYS A 18 6.94 1.75 -6.04
CA LYS A 18 6.05 0.58 -6.01
C LYS A 18 5.13 0.66 -4.79
N ILE A 19 3.82 0.56 -5.02
CA ILE A 19 2.80 0.46 -3.98
C ILE A 19 2.21 -0.95 -3.99
N VAL A 20 2.15 -1.60 -2.84
CA VAL A 20 1.44 -2.89 -2.69
C VAL A 20 0.09 -2.61 -2.05
N LEU A 21 -0.99 -3.00 -2.73
CA LEU A 21 -2.37 -2.84 -2.28
C LEU A 21 -2.87 -4.19 -1.75
N ILE A 22 -3.46 -4.22 -0.56
CA ILE A 22 -3.95 -5.44 0.08
C ILE A 22 -5.41 -5.23 0.43
N ALA A 23 -6.29 -6.06 -0.14
CA ALA A 23 -7.69 -6.12 0.24
C ALA A 23 -7.91 -7.18 1.32
N GLY A 24 -8.79 -6.87 2.26
CA GLY A 24 -9.34 -7.86 3.19
C GLY A 24 -10.23 -8.89 2.50
N HIS A 25 -10.55 -9.96 3.24
CA HIS A 25 -11.60 -10.89 2.84
C HIS A 25 -12.95 -10.16 2.77
N PRO A 26 -13.87 -10.52 1.85
CA PRO A 26 -15.22 -9.98 1.85
C PRO A 26 -15.92 -10.24 3.19
N SER A 27 -16.32 -9.19 3.90
CA SER A 27 -17.00 -9.27 5.20
C SER A 27 -18.41 -8.67 5.19
N HIS A 28 -18.81 -8.11 4.05
CA HIS A 28 -20.04 -7.33 3.87
C HIS A 28 -20.80 -7.77 2.61
N GLY A 29 -22.04 -7.31 2.48
CA GLY A 29 -22.89 -7.62 1.33
C GLY A 29 -22.44 -6.92 0.03
N PRO A 30 -22.93 -7.36 -1.14
CA PRO A 30 -22.59 -6.75 -2.42
C PRO A 30 -22.88 -5.24 -2.46
N GLY A 31 -21.90 -4.44 -2.87
CA GLY A 31 -22.02 -2.98 -2.98
C GLY A 31 -21.75 -2.19 -1.69
N GLU A 32 -21.36 -2.87 -0.61
CA GLU A 32 -20.95 -2.26 0.66
C GLU A 32 -19.42 -2.08 0.71
N HIS A 33 -18.74 -2.55 1.76
CA HIS A 33 -17.29 -2.47 1.94
C HIS A 33 -16.54 -3.45 1.01
N GLU A 34 -16.61 -3.18 -0.29
CA GLU A 34 -16.04 -3.99 -1.37
C GLU A 34 -14.51 -3.85 -1.47
N PHE A 35 -13.79 -4.44 -0.51
CA PHE A 35 -12.33 -4.34 -0.42
C PHE A 35 -11.63 -4.77 -1.70
N ASN A 36 -12.02 -5.92 -2.23
CA ASN A 36 -11.41 -6.52 -3.43
C ASN A 36 -11.66 -5.67 -4.69
N ALA A 37 -12.87 -5.15 -4.87
CA ALA A 37 -13.15 -4.27 -5.99
C ALA A 37 -12.43 -2.92 -5.83
N GLY A 38 -12.40 -2.38 -4.60
CA GLY A 38 -11.76 -1.11 -4.28
C GLY A 38 -10.26 -1.08 -4.58
N VAL A 39 -9.50 -2.10 -4.19
CA VAL A 39 -8.06 -2.16 -4.50
C VAL A 39 -7.79 -2.36 -5.99
N GLN A 40 -8.63 -3.10 -6.70
CA GLN A 40 -8.51 -3.27 -8.16
C GLN A 40 -8.78 -1.96 -8.90
N LEU A 41 -9.83 -1.24 -8.49
CA LEU A 41 -10.12 0.09 -9.05
C LEU A 41 -8.97 1.06 -8.76
N LEU A 42 -8.46 1.09 -7.52
CA LEU A 42 -7.33 1.94 -7.17
C LEU A 42 -6.08 1.58 -7.98
N HIS A 43 -5.80 0.29 -8.16
CA HIS A 43 -4.70 -0.16 -9.02
C HIS A 43 -4.83 0.37 -10.45
N GLN A 44 -6.03 0.31 -11.04
CA GLN A 44 -6.32 0.86 -12.38
C GLN A 44 -6.11 2.37 -12.43
N CYS A 45 -6.57 3.12 -11.42
CA CYS A 45 -6.32 4.55 -11.33
C CYS A 45 -4.82 4.87 -11.27
N LEU A 46 -4.05 4.11 -10.49
CA LEU A 46 -2.62 4.31 -10.30
C LEU A 46 -1.80 4.01 -11.57
N GLN A 47 -2.30 3.21 -12.52
CA GLN A 47 -1.59 2.97 -13.79
C GLN A 47 -1.38 4.25 -14.61
N ASN A 48 -2.19 5.28 -14.38
CA ASN A 48 -2.10 6.56 -15.08
C ASN A 48 -1.20 7.59 -14.36
N VAL A 49 -0.55 7.20 -13.26
CA VAL A 49 0.30 8.11 -12.46
C VAL A 49 1.78 7.88 -12.83
N PRO A 50 2.45 8.86 -13.48
CA PRO A 50 3.85 8.70 -13.87
C PRO A 50 4.76 8.44 -12.67
N GLY A 51 5.64 7.45 -12.79
CA GLY A 51 6.58 7.07 -11.74
C GLY A 51 5.96 6.27 -10.60
N ILE A 52 4.71 5.82 -10.72
CA ILE A 52 4.08 4.90 -9.77
C ILE A 52 3.81 3.57 -10.47
N THR A 53 4.19 2.48 -9.80
CA THR A 53 3.71 1.13 -10.11
C THR A 53 2.92 0.61 -8.92
N SER A 54 1.96 -0.26 -9.17
CA SER A 54 1.26 -0.94 -8.09
C SER A 54 0.99 -2.40 -8.41
N THR A 55 0.98 -3.22 -7.38
CA THR A 55 0.52 -4.61 -7.40
C THR A 55 -0.56 -4.76 -6.34
N PHE A 56 -1.49 -5.69 -6.51
CA PHE A 56 -2.54 -5.93 -5.52
C PHE A 56 -2.63 -7.40 -5.12
N TYR A 57 -3.02 -7.63 -3.87
CA TYR A 57 -3.34 -8.93 -3.30
C TYR A 57 -4.78 -8.88 -2.76
N LEU A 58 -5.50 -9.95 -3.04
CA LEU A 58 -6.92 -10.08 -2.74
C LEU A 58 -7.12 -11.08 -1.61
N ASP A 59 -8.27 -10.97 -0.96
CA ASP A 59 -8.75 -11.96 0.02
C ASP A 59 -7.79 -12.16 1.21
N GLY A 60 -7.43 -11.06 1.86
CA GLY A 60 -6.69 -11.07 3.12
C GLY A 60 -5.17 -10.95 2.96
N TRP A 61 -4.44 -11.60 3.87
CA TRP A 61 -2.98 -11.51 3.91
C TRP A 61 -2.35 -12.19 2.67
N PRO A 62 -1.35 -11.58 2.02
CA PRO A 62 -0.71 -12.18 0.84
C PRO A 62 -0.12 -13.56 1.11
N LYS A 63 -0.45 -14.54 0.27
CA LYS A 63 0.13 -15.90 0.29
C LYS A 63 1.50 -15.97 -0.39
N ASP A 64 1.82 -14.96 -1.18
CA ASP A 64 3.10 -14.82 -1.86
C ASP A 64 4.17 -14.34 -0.87
N PRO A 65 5.23 -15.13 -0.59
CA PRO A 65 6.27 -14.73 0.36
C PRO A 65 7.07 -13.50 -0.11
N HIS A 66 6.99 -13.14 -1.39
CA HIS A 66 7.67 -12.00 -1.99
C HIS A 66 6.76 -10.78 -2.16
N ALA A 67 5.57 -10.80 -1.56
CA ALA A 67 4.54 -9.77 -1.80
C ALA A 67 5.01 -8.34 -1.53
N PHE A 68 5.91 -8.17 -0.55
CA PHE A 68 6.40 -6.86 -0.11
C PHE A 68 7.77 -6.49 -0.69
N ASP A 69 8.34 -7.32 -1.58
CA ASP A 69 9.67 -7.08 -2.13
C ASP A 69 9.68 -5.79 -2.98
N GLY A 70 10.62 -4.90 -2.65
CA GLY A 70 10.77 -3.59 -3.30
C GLY A 70 9.61 -2.62 -3.06
N ALA A 71 8.69 -2.92 -2.15
CA ALA A 71 7.60 -2.02 -1.81
C ALA A 71 8.14 -0.72 -1.21
N HIS A 72 7.63 0.41 -1.71
CA HIS A 72 7.89 1.72 -1.13
C HIS A 72 6.75 2.16 -0.21
N SER A 73 5.55 1.64 -0.46
CA SER A 73 4.38 1.84 0.41
C SER A 73 3.47 0.63 0.35
N LEU A 74 2.77 0.38 1.45
CA LEU A 74 1.74 -0.63 1.59
C LEU A 74 0.40 0.06 1.89
N LEU A 75 -0.67 -0.38 1.25
CA LEU A 75 -2.03 0.05 1.55
C LEU A 75 -2.87 -1.16 1.94
N PHE A 76 -3.49 -1.09 3.11
CA PHE A 76 -4.41 -2.10 3.62
C PHE A 76 -5.83 -1.53 3.62
N PHE A 77 -6.72 -2.12 2.81
CA PHE A 77 -8.15 -1.80 2.78
C PHE A 77 -8.94 -3.04 3.23
N MET A 78 -9.37 -3.05 4.48
CA MET A 78 -9.89 -4.24 5.16
C MET A 78 -10.61 -3.89 6.47
N ASP A 79 -11.14 -4.93 7.11
CA ASP A 79 -11.63 -4.85 8.48
C ASP A 79 -10.52 -4.56 9.50
N GLY A 80 -10.92 -4.08 10.67
CA GLY A 80 -10.07 -3.85 11.83
C GLY A 80 -10.56 -4.54 13.10
N GLY A 81 -10.27 -3.93 14.24
CA GLY A 81 -10.56 -4.49 15.55
C GLY A 81 -9.80 -5.80 15.80
N ALA A 82 -10.41 -6.74 16.52
CA ALA A 82 -9.78 -8.02 16.84
C ALA A 82 -9.48 -8.88 15.59
N GLY A 83 -10.21 -8.65 14.49
CA GLY A 83 -10.02 -9.32 13.21
C GLY A 83 -9.02 -8.64 12.28
N HIS A 84 -8.35 -7.57 12.71
CA HIS A 84 -7.42 -6.82 11.86
C HIS A 84 -6.30 -7.75 11.33
N PRO A 85 -6.13 -7.94 10.01
CA PRO A 85 -5.15 -8.90 9.48
C PRO A 85 -3.69 -8.66 9.86
N ILE A 86 -3.26 -7.40 10.02
CA ILE A 86 -1.89 -7.06 10.48
C ILE A 86 -1.61 -7.52 11.91
N ILE A 87 -2.60 -7.61 12.81
CA ILE A 87 -2.35 -8.03 14.22
C ILE A 87 -2.46 -9.54 14.42
N GLN A 88 -2.69 -10.30 13.35
CA GLN A 88 -2.68 -11.76 13.39
C GLN A 88 -1.25 -12.28 13.19
N ASP A 89 -0.97 -13.45 13.74
CA ASP A 89 0.31 -14.16 13.58
C ASP A 89 1.53 -13.25 13.82
N ASP A 90 2.53 -13.28 12.93
CA ASP A 90 3.73 -12.45 12.99
C ASP A 90 3.66 -11.22 12.05
N HIS A 91 2.50 -10.95 11.46
CA HIS A 91 2.32 -9.91 10.44
C HIS A 91 2.70 -8.52 10.96
N LEU A 92 2.36 -8.18 12.20
CA LEU A 92 2.69 -6.89 12.81
C LEU A 92 4.21 -6.66 12.86
N LYS A 93 4.96 -7.71 13.17
CA LYS A 93 6.42 -7.67 13.15
C LYS A 93 6.95 -7.46 11.73
N ILE A 94 6.40 -8.16 10.74
CA ILE A 94 6.77 -8.02 9.33
C ILE A 94 6.55 -6.57 8.85
N ILE A 95 5.37 -6.01 9.10
CA ILE A 95 5.05 -4.61 8.73
C ILE A 95 5.94 -3.63 9.47
N GLY A 96 6.14 -3.81 10.78
CA GLY A 96 7.02 -2.97 11.58
C GLY A 96 8.47 -2.98 11.08
N ASP A 97 8.99 -4.12 10.65
CA ASP A 97 10.35 -4.24 10.09
C ASP A 97 10.46 -3.59 8.70
N LEU A 98 9.40 -3.59 7.89
CA LEU A 98 9.33 -2.84 6.63
C LEU A 98 9.30 -1.33 6.89
N MET A 99 8.49 -0.86 7.85
CA MET A 99 8.39 0.55 8.20
C MET A 99 9.72 1.10 8.73
N LYS A 100 10.47 0.33 9.52
CA LYS A 100 11.85 0.70 9.96
C LYS A 100 12.81 0.92 8.79
N LYS A 101 12.56 0.29 7.64
CA LYS A 101 13.34 0.48 6.39
C LYS A 101 12.83 1.66 5.54
N GLY A 102 11.82 2.39 6.02
CA GLY A 102 11.25 3.54 5.32
C GLY A 102 10.07 3.22 4.39
N VAL A 103 9.52 2.00 4.45
CA VAL A 103 8.30 1.65 3.70
C VAL A 103 7.10 2.36 4.35
N GLY A 104 6.32 3.08 3.54
CA GLY A 104 5.10 3.74 3.99
C GLY A 104 3.98 2.75 4.33
N LEU A 105 3.11 3.12 5.26
CA LEU A 105 1.90 2.36 5.61
C LEU A 105 0.67 3.26 5.49
N ALA A 106 -0.34 2.80 4.74
CA ALA A 106 -1.66 3.40 4.68
C ALA A 106 -2.71 2.37 5.10
N CYS A 107 -3.55 2.73 6.07
CA CYS A 107 -4.71 1.96 6.48
C CYS A 107 -5.97 2.70 6.04
N VAL A 108 -6.88 2.01 5.35
CA VAL A 108 -8.10 2.60 4.78
C VAL A 108 -9.32 2.01 5.46
N HIS A 109 -10.28 2.87 5.79
CA HIS A 109 -11.53 2.50 6.45
C HIS A 109 -11.24 1.89 7.83
N TYR A 110 -11.83 0.74 8.16
CA TYR A 110 -11.76 0.13 9.48
C TYR A 110 -10.39 -0.47 9.80
N ALA A 111 -9.47 -0.56 8.83
CA ALA A 111 -8.08 -0.94 9.04
C ALA A 111 -7.28 0.04 9.94
N VAL A 112 -7.85 1.17 10.35
CA VAL A 112 -7.24 2.07 11.34
C VAL A 112 -7.54 1.65 12.79
N GLU A 113 -8.48 0.73 13.00
CA GLU A 113 -8.87 0.27 14.32
C GLU A 113 -8.11 -0.99 14.71
N VAL A 114 -7.45 -0.93 15.85
CA VAL A 114 -6.81 -2.07 16.53
C VAL A 114 -7.22 -2.12 18.00
N PRO A 115 -7.26 -3.30 18.64
CA PRO A 115 -7.47 -3.39 20.07
C PRO A 115 -6.33 -2.68 20.81
N LYS A 116 -6.66 -1.99 21.90
CA LYS A 116 -5.72 -1.20 22.72
C LYS A 116 -4.40 -1.93 23.05
N ASP A 117 -4.49 -3.24 23.31
CA ASP A 117 -3.37 -4.04 23.81
C ASP A 117 -2.74 -4.95 22.74
N LYS A 118 -3.07 -4.76 21.45
CA LYS A 118 -2.60 -5.61 20.33
C LYS A 118 -2.01 -4.85 19.14
N GLY A 119 -1.73 -3.56 19.31
CA GLY A 119 -1.02 -2.72 18.33
C GLY A 119 0.33 -2.28 18.87
#